data_AF-A0A4P6PJ92-F1
#
_entry.id   AF-A0A4P6PJ92-F1
#
_cell.length_a   1.000
_cell.length_b   1.000
_cell.length_c   1.000
_cell.angle_alpha   90.00
_cell.angle_beta   90.00
_cell.angle_gamma   90.00
#
_symmetry.space_group_name_H-M   'P 1'
#
loop_
_entity.id
_entity.type
_entity.pdbx_description
1 polymer ?
#
loop_
_entity_poly.entity_id
_entity_poly.type
_entity_poly.pdbx_seq_one_letter_code
_entity_poly.pdbx_strand_id
1 'polypeptide(L)' 'MSKKEVERLLIDGGDSRELRLKYDTLEPKSAFVAEANKDGYDFTEEELDEVLRESGDDFASFGNPRKRAIWWY' A
#
# COMPACT_ATOMS: atom_id res chain seq x y z
N MET A 1 5.69 12.06 -7.74
CA MET A 1 5.97 11.83 -6.31
C MET A 1 5.07 12.69 -5.46
N SER A 2 3.97 12.13 -4.98
CA SER A 2 3.05 12.82 -4.08
C SER A 2 2.48 11.84 -3.08
N LYS A 3 2.49 12.19 -1.78
CA LYS A 3 1.72 11.48 -0.74
C LYS A 3 0.28 11.19 -1.16
N LYS A 4 -0.31 12.05 -2.00
CA LYS A 4 -1.65 11.84 -2.58
C LYS A 4 -1.78 10.55 -3.38
N GLU A 5 -0.73 10.10 -4.08
CA GLU A 5 -0.76 8.83 -4.81
C GLU A 5 -0.69 7.64 -3.86
N VAL A 6 -0.02 7.77 -2.71
CA VAL A 6 -0.06 6.77 -1.63
C VAL A 6 -1.49 6.69 -1.08
N GLU A 7 -2.06 7.82 -0.65
CA GLU A 7 -3.43 7.87 -0.11
C GLU A 7 -4.44 7.29 -1.11
N ARG A 8 -4.30 7.64 -2.40
CA ARG A 8 -5.12 7.11 -3.48
C ARG A 8 -5.00 5.59 -3.59
N LEU A 9 -3.79 5.02 -3.55
CA LEU A 9 -3.61 3.56 -3.55
C LEU A 9 -4.25 2.90 -2.32
N LEU A 10 -4.12 3.50 -1.13
CA LEU A 10 -4.68 2.95 0.11
C LEU A 10 -6.21 2.97 0.10
N ILE A 11 -6.82 4.01 -0.46
CA ILE A 11 -8.27 4.14 -0.68
C ILE A 11 -8.74 3.13 -1.76
N ASP A 12 -8.06 3.08 -2.91
CA ASP A 12 -8.40 2.19 -4.02
C ASP A 12 -8.29 0.72 -3.58
N GLY A 13 -7.33 0.39 -2.70
CA GLY A 13 -7.26 -0.91 -2.06
C GLY A 13 -8.40 -1.16 -1.06
N GLY A 14 -8.81 -0.17 -0.27
CA GLY A 14 -9.98 -0.30 0.59
C GLY A 14 -11.24 -0.71 -0.17
N ASP A 15 -11.47 -0.09 -1.32
CA ASP A 15 -12.63 -0.34 -2.19
C ASP A 15 -12.48 -1.61 -3.05
N SER A 16 -11.27 -1.91 -3.53
CA SER A 16 -11.00 -3.06 -4.42
C SER A 16 -10.35 -4.24 -3.71
N ARG A 17 -11.13 -5.33 -3.54
CA ARG A 17 -10.61 -6.60 -3.00
C ARG A 17 -9.50 -7.20 -3.87
N GLU A 18 -9.61 -7.09 -5.19
CA GLU A 18 -8.61 -7.67 -6.11
C GLU A 18 -7.27 -6.95 -5.98
N LEU A 19 -7.31 -5.61 -5.83
CA LEU A 19 -6.12 -4.81 -5.60
C LEU A 19 -5.45 -5.20 -4.27
N ARG A 20 -6.22 -5.33 -3.18
CA ARG A 20 -5.67 -5.80 -1.89
C ARG A 20 -4.98 -7.14 -2.00
N LEU A 21 -5.63 -8.12 -2.64
CA LEU A 21 -5.06 -9.46 -2.79
C LEU A 21 -3.77 -9.45 -3.61
N LYS A 22 -3.67 -8.59 -4.63
CA LYS A 22 -2.42 -8.40 -5.40
C LYS A 22 -1.33 -7.86 -4.47
N TYR A 23 -1.58 -6.74 -3.82
CA TYR A 23 -0.57 -5.98 -3.08
C TYR A 23 -0.20 -6.59 -1.72
N ASP A 24 -1.11 -7.30 -1.05
CA ASP A 24 -0.84 -7.99 0.21
C ASP A 24 0.21 -9.12 0.06
N THR A 25 0.40 -9.62 -1.17
CA THR A 25 1.40 -10.66 -1.48
C THR A 25 2.78 -10.09 -1.81
N LEU A 26 2.89 -8.77 -2.05
CA LEU A 26 4.14 -8.14 -2.45
C LEU A 26 5.03 -7.90 -1.23
N GLU A 27 6.19 -8.56 -1.26
CA GLU A 27 7.31 -8.35 -0.34
C GLU A 27 8.63 -8.48 -1.12
N PRO A 28 9.66 -7.69 -0.79
CA PRO A 28 9.72 -6.64 0.25
C PRO A 28 8.94 -5.36 -0.13
N LYS A 29 8.93 -4.35 0.74
CA LYS A 29 8.26 -3.06 0.52
C LYS A 29 8.66 -2.38 -0.81
N SER A 30 9.92 -2.50 -1.21
CA SER A 30 10.38 -2.01 -2.51
C SER A 30 9.65 -2.64 -3.70
N ALA A 31 9.23 -3.91 -3.61
CA ALA A 31 8.42 -4.55 -4.65
C ALA A 31 6.99 -4.01 -4.68
N PHE A 32 6.42 -3.68 -3.53
CA PHE A 32 5.11 -3.03 -3.41
C PHE A 32 5.12 -1.68 -4.13
N VAL A 33 6.12 -0.84 -3.83
CA VAL A 33 6.27 0.48 -4.43
C VAL A 33 6.57 0.38 -5.93
N ALA A 34 7.45 -0.55 -6.34
CA ALA A 34 7.75 -0.77 -7.75
C ALA A 34 6.51 -1.20 -8.55
N GLU A 35 5.63 -2.02 -7.98
CA GLU A 35 4.38 -2.41 -8.62
C GLU A 35 3.36 -1.27 -8.64
N ALA A 36 3.27 -0.50 -7.56
CA ALA A 36 2.45 0.72 -7.50
C ALA A 36 2.82 1.72 -8.60
N ASN A 37 4.12 1.96 -8.79
CA ASN A 37 4.63 2.83 -9.85
C ASN A 37 4.29 2.32 -11.25
N LYS A 38 4.25 0.99 -11.47
CA LYS A 38 3.80 0.42 -12.77
C LYS A 38 2.31 0.56 -13.00
N ASP A 39 1.52 0.43 -11.93
CA ASP A 39 0.06 0.59 -11.99
C ASP A 39 -0.36 2.08 -12.09
N GLY A 40 0.61 3.01 -11.97
CA GLY A 40 0.42 4.44 -12.18
C GLY A 40 0.36 5.28 -10.90
N TYR A 41 0.63 4.69 -9.73
CA TYR A 41 0.75 5.38 -8.45
C TYR A 41 2.22 5.72 -8.20
N ASP A 42 2.60 6.97 -8.45
CA ASP A 42 4.00 7.42 -8.44
C ASP A 42 4.45 7.93 -7.05
N PHE A 43 5.06 7.04 -6.26
CA PHE A 43 5.55 7.35 -4.90
C PHE A 43 6.80 6.53 -4.48
N THR A 44 7.45 6.93 -3.38
CA THR A 44 8.60 6.22 -2.78
C THR A 44 8.24 5.43 -1.53
N GLU A 45 9.14 4.54 -1.08
CA GLU A 45 9.00 3.83 0.19
C GLU A 45 8.93 4.78 1.39
N GLU A 46 9.65 5.89 1.33
CA GLU A 46 9.68 6.92 2.38
C GLU A 46 8.33 7.65 2.49
N GLU A 47 7.72 7.97 1.35
CA GLU A 47 6.38 8.59 1.29
C GLU A 47 5.32 7.62 1.82
N LEU A 48 5.41 6.33 1.48
CA LEU A 48 4.55 5.29 2.04
C LEU A 48 4.69 5.23 3.57
N ASP A 49 5.92 5.20 4.07
CA ASP A 49 6.17 5.15 5.52
C ASP A 49 5.74 6.41 6.26
N GLU A 50 5.82 7.57 5.62
CA GLU A 50 5.32 8.81 6.18
C GLU A 50 3.80 8.81 6.30
N VAL A 51 3.09 8.40 5.24
CA VAL A 51 1.62 8.33 5.23
C VAL A 51 1.10 7.30 6.23
N LEU A 52 1.69 6.11 6.28
CA LEU A 52 1.30 5.08 7.27
C LEU A 52 1.56 5.56 8.70
N ARG A 53 2.68 6.24 8.95
CA ARG A 53 2.98 6.81 10.27
C ARG A 53 2.01 7.91 10.66
N GLU A 54 1.59 8.76 9.71
CA GLU A 54 0.61 9.83 9.94
C GLU A 54 -0.78 9.28 10.27
N SER A 55 -1.19 8.16 9.65
CA SER A 55 -2.46 7.49 9.97
C SER A 55 -2.39 6.58 11.20
N GLY A 56 -1.19 6.24 11.67
CA GLY A 56 -0.98 5.28 12.76
C GLY A 56 -1.01 3.82 12.30
N ASP A 57 -0.89 3.57 11.01
CA ASP A 57 -0.81 2.25 10.40
C ASP A 57 0.65 1.75 10.32
N ASP A 58 0.81 0.43 10.16
CA ASP A 58 2.11 -0.21 9.95
C ASP A 58 2.05 -1.10 8.71
N PHE A 59 3.15 -1.17 7.96
CA PHE A 59 3.31 -2.08 6.82
C PHE A 59 3.49 -3.55 7.24
N ALA A 60 2.93 -3.96 8.38
CA ALA A 60 2.92 -5.33 8.85
C ALA A 60 1.99 -6.20 7.99
N SER A 61 2.45 -7.41 7.68
CA SER A 61 1.61 -8.45 7.08
C SER A 61 1.18 -9.46 8.15
N PHE A 62 -0.05 -9.96 8.06
CA PHE A 62 -0.59 -10.96 8.99
C PHE A 62 -1.55 -11.94 8.29
N GLY A 63 -1.81 -13.08 8.94
CA GLY A 63 -2.78 -14.08 8.48
C GLY A 63 -2.29 -15.00 7.35
N ASN A 64 -3.12 -16.00 7.03
CA ASN A 64 -2.91 -16.93 5.92
C ASN A 64 -4.25 -17.16 5.18
N PRO A 65 -4.45 -16.63 3.95
CA PRO A 65 -3.50 -15.87 3.13
C PRO A 65 -3.12 -14.52 3.75
N ARG A 66 -1.93 -14.00 3.37
CA ARG A 66 -1.37 -12.75 3.90
C ARG A 66 -2.31 -11.58 3.63
N LYS A 67 -2.38 -10.67 4.60
CA LYS A 67 -3.15 -9.43 4.58
C LYS A 67 -2.38 -8.31 5.24
N ARG A 68 -2.69 -7.06 4.85
CA ARG A 68 -2.18 -5.84 5.50
C ARG A 68 -3.34 -5.01 6.04
N ALA A 69 -3.12 -4.34 7.16
CA ALA A 69 -4.09 -3.43 7.78
C ALA A 69 -3.75 -1.97 7.44
N ILE A 70 -3.44 -1.70 6.16
CA ILE A 70 -3.07 -0.38 5.66
C ILE A 70 -4.15 0.24 4.76
N TRP A 71 -5.20 -0.52 4.46
CA TRP A 71 -6.22 -0.17 3.46
C TRP A 71 -7.31 0.70 4.11
N TRP A 72 -7.61 1.86 3.50
CA TRP A 72 -8.52 2.86 4.07
C TRP A 72 -9.90 2.81 3.40
N TYR A 73 -10.97 3.02 4.20
CA TYR A 73 -12.36 3.11 3.73
C TYR A 73 -13.05 4.31 4.37
#